data_AF-A0A952HBG8-F1
#
_entry.id   AF-A0A952HBG8-F1
#
_cell.length_a   1.000
_cell.length_b   1.000
_cell.length_c   1.000
_cell.angle_alpha   90.00
_cell.angle_beta   90.00
_cell.angle_gamma   90.00
#
_symmetry.space_group_name_H-M   'P 1'
#
loop_
_entity.id
_entity.type
_entity.pdbx_description
1 polymer ?
#
loop_
_entity_poly.entity_id
_entity_poly.type
_entity_poly.pdbx_seq_one_letter_code
_entity_poly.pdbx_strand_id
1 'polypeptide(L)'
;MDLRSLVAIETPVVLGPFGGMSSVALTAAVSEAGGLGSFGLYGLSGERISAVASEVRALTSRPFALNLWLPFQAPEEHAPADRFDRAEFDRAIAGLAGLFAEAGVEPPEWPVAPLPDFGEQLEAALAAEPAVLSFIFGVPPAEVVEDAHSRGIRVIGTATTVPEARALEVGGVDAIVASGMEAAGHRPSFLSTPEASLVGGLSLIPQVVDAVDVPVIAAGGI
;
A
#
# COMPACT_ATOMS: atom_id res chain seq x y z
N MET A 1 -7.47 -21.38 -6.84
CA MET A 1 -6.23 -21.38 -6.02
C MET A 1 -6.54 -20.59 -4.75
N ASP A 2 -5.98 -20.94 -3.60
CA ASP A 2 -6.19 -20.17 -2.35
C ASP A 2 -4.94 -19.36 -1.99
N LEU A 3 -5.04 -18.43 -1.03
CA LEU A 3 -3.91 -17.56 -0.66
C LEU A 3 -2.65 -18.36 -0.26
N ARG A 4 -2.82 -19.45 0.49
CA ARG A 4 -1.72 -20.30 0.96
C ARG A 4 -0.89 -20.84 -0.20
N SER A 5 -1.57 -21.41 -1.20
CA SER A 5 -0.92 -21.94 -2.40
C SER A 5 -0.40 -20.84 -3.33
N LEU A 6 -1.03 -19.66 -3.35
CA LEU A 6 -0.62 -18.54 -4.18
C LEU A 6 0.75 -17.97 -3.78
N VAL A 7 0.98 -17.80 -2.46
CA VAL A 7 2.19 -17.14 -1.93
C VAL A 7 3.05 -18.04 -1.02
N ALA A 8 2.79 -19.35 -1.01
CA ALA A 8 3.53 -20.37 -0.28
C ALA A 8 3.62 -20.13 1.25
N ILE A 9 2.48 -19.84 1.89
CA ILE A 9 2.36 -19.66 3.35
C ILE A 9 1.47 -20.75 3.97
N GLU A 10 1.67 -21.08 5.24
CA GLU A 10 0.89 -22.09 5.97
C GLU A 10 -0.42 -21.53 6.55
N THR A 11 -0.33 -20.32 7.10
CA THR A 11 -1.43 -19.64 7.79
C THR A 11 -1.94 -18.50 6.89
N PRO A 12 -3.26 -18.44 6.58
CA PRO A 12 -3.82 -17.42 5.71
C PRO A 12 -4.01 -16.07 6.45
N VAL A 13 -2.92 -15.58 7.05
CA VAL A 13 -2.85 -14.31 7.79
C VAL A 13 -1.79 -13.46 7.12
N VAL A 14 -2.18 -12.23 6.77
CA VAL A 14 -1.29 -11.22 6.20
C VAL A 14 -1.13 -10.11 7.23
N LEU A 15 0.11 -9.74 7.54
CA LEU A 15 0.39 -8.53 8.31
C LEU A 15 0.02 -7.32 7.46
N GLY A 16 -0.84 -6.42 7.95
CA GLY A 16 -1.12 -5.16 7.28
C GLY A 16 0.15 -4.28 7.19
N PRO A 17 0.55 -3.79 6.01
CA PRO A 17 1.71 -2.92 5.87
C PRO A 17 1.41 -1.51 6.39
N PHE A 18 2.31 -0.98 7.22
CA PHE A 18 2.19 0.37 7.78
C PHE A 18 2.96 1.36 6.91
N GLY A 19 2.30 2.44 6.45
CA GLY A 19 2.98 3.56 5.79
C GLY A 19 3.84 4.34 6.79
N GLY A 20 5.17 4.19 6.70
CA GLY A 20 6.14 4.93 7.52
C GLY A 20 6.46 4.36 8.91
N MET A 21 5.77 3.31 9.37
CA MET A 21 6.01 2.68 10.70
C MET A 21 6.17 1.16 10.63
N SER A 22 6.41 0.61 9.44
CA SER A 22 6.66 -0.83 9.30
C SER A 22 7.95 -1.25 10.02
N SER A 23 7.95 -2.47 10.57
CA SER A 23 9.06 -3.01 11.36
C SER A 23 9.59 -4.28 10.73
N VAL A 24 10.89 -4.31 10.44
CA VAL A 24 11.59 -5.49 9.90
C VAL A 24 11.39 -6.69 10.82
N ALA A 25 11.52 -6.49 12.14
CA ALA A 25 11.38 -7.56 13.12
C ALA A 25 9.96 -8.15 13.13
N LEU A 26 8.92 -7.30 13.00
CA LEU A 26 7.53 -7.76 12.96
C LEU A 26 7.23 -8.48 11.64
N THR A 27 7.67 -7.92 10.51
CA THR A 27 7.53 -8.54 9.19
C THR A 27 8.15 -9.94 9.18
N ALA A 28 9.40 -10.07 9.62
CA ALA A 28 10.07 -11.36 9.67
C ALA A 28 9.41 -12.35 10.66
N ALA A 29 8.98 -11.88 11.83
CA ALA A 29 8.33 -12.74 12.83
C ALA A 29 7.00 -13.32 12.32
N VAL A 30 6.20 -12.54 11.59
CA VAL A 30 4.94 -13.05 10.99
C VAL A 30 5.23 -14.07 9.89
N SER A 31 6.25 -13.82 9.05
CA SER A 31 6.69 -14.78 8.03
C SER A 31 7.19 -16.09 8.65
N GLU A 32 7.97 -16.04 9.72
CA GLU A 32 8.43 -17.24 10.46
C GLU A 32 7.29 -17.99 11.15
N ALA A 33 6.24 -17.29 11.59
CA ALA A 33 5.03 -17.90 12.13
C ALA A 33 4.15 -18.56 11.05
N GLY A 34 4.56 -18.51 9.78
CA GLY A 34 3.89 -19.10 8.63
C GLY A 34 2.78 -18.25 8.03
N GLY A 35 2.67 -16.97 8.42
CA GLY A 35 1.85 -15.97 7.72
C GLY A 35 2.63 -15.27 6.61
N LEU A 36 2.02 -14.25 6.02
CA LEU A 36 2.70 -13.33 5.11
C LEU A 36 3.05 -12.05 5.86
N GLY A 37 4.32 -11.91 6.26
CA GLY A 37 4.85 -10.62 6.71
C GLY A 37 4.78 -9.61 5.57
N SER A 38 4.35 -8.38 5.85
CA SER A 38 4.29 -7.29 4.86
C SER A 38 4.96 -6.04 5.41
N PHE A 39 5.62 -5.27 4.54
CA PHE A 39 6.32 -4.05 4.91
C PHE A 39 5.92 -2.90 3.96
N GLY A 40 5.42 -1.79 4.53
CA GLY A 40 5.07 -0.56 3.80
C GLY A 40 6.29 0.31 3.48
N LEU A 41 6.42 0.69 2.21
CA LEU A 41 7.59 1.42 1.68
C LEU A 41 7.38 2.93 1.56
N TYR A 42 6.22 3.45 1.97
CA TYR A 42 5.91 4.88 1.85
C TYR A 42 7.01 5.76 2.47
N GLY A 43 7.53 6.70 1.67
CA GLY A 43 8.57 7.64 2.07
C GLY A 43 10.01 7.08 2.09
N LEU A 44 10.25 5.83 1.69
CA LEU A 44 11.60 5.25 1.63
C LEU A 44 12.25 5.45 0.25
N SER A 45 13.54 5.77 0.23
CA SER A 45 14.35 5.76 -1.00
C SER A 45 14.61 4.33 -1.48
N GLY A 46 15.03 4.18 -2.75
CA GLY A 46 15.39 2.88 -3.32
C GLY A 46 16.54 2.20 -2.58
N GLU A 47 17.53 2.97 -2.11
CA GLU A 47 18.61 2.46 -1.25
C GLU A 47 18.05 1.87 0.04
N ARG A 48 17.12 2.58 0.70
CA ARG A 48 16.53 2.10 1.95
C ARG A 48 15.63 0.90 1.74
N ILE A 49 14.89 0.83 0.64
CA ILE A 49 14.09 -0.34 0.25
C ILE A 49 14.98 -1.57 0.10
N SER A 50 16.10 -1.43 -0.61
CA SER A 50 17.09 -2.52 -0.79
C SER A 50 17.67 -2.99 0.54
N ALA A 51 17.97 -2.06 1.45
CA ALA A 51 18.45 -2.36 2.79
C ALA A 51 17.38 -3.10 3.63
N VAL A 52 16.13 -2.64 3.62
CA VAL A 52 15.00 -3.29 4.33
C VAL A 52 14.82 -4.72 3.84
N ALA A 53 14.82 -4.95 2.52
CA ALA A 53 14.69 -6.31 1.97
C ALA A 53 15.84 -7.22 2.44
N SER A 54 17.06 -6.70 2.48
CA SER A 54 18.24 -7.42 2.99
C SER A 54 18.12 -7.73 4.48
N GLU A 55 17.64 -6.78 5.28
CA GLU A 55 17.42 -6.93 6.71
C GLU A 55 16.33 -7.97 7.01
N VAL A 56 15.21 -7.99 6.26
CA VAL A 56 14.17 -9.02 6.40
C VAL A 56 14.73 -10.40 6.04
N ARG A 57 15.46 -10.52 4.93
CA ARG A 57 16.08 -11.79 4.50
C ARG A 57 17.15 -12.31 5.47
N ALA A 58 17.77 -11.43 6.25
CA ALA A 58 18.70 -11.83 7.30
C ALA A 58 17.99 -12.50 8.51
N LEU A 59 16.69 -12.25 8.69
CA LEU A 59 15.89 -12.78 9.79
C LEU A 59 14.98 -13.95 9.39
N THR A 60 14.61 -14.06 8.12
CA THR A 60 13.71 -15.10 7.63
C THR A 60 14.04 -15.49 6.18
N SER A 61 13.88 -16.79 5.87
CA SER A 61 13.87 -17.29 4.49
C SER A 61 12.45 -17.55 3.96
N ARG A 62 11.42 -17.21 4.74
CA ARG A 62 10.00 -17.39 4.40
C ARG A 62 9.50 -16.24 3.51
N PRO A 63 8.39 -16.43 2.78
CA PRO A 63 7.78 -15.38 1.97
C PRO A 63 7.48 -14.11 2.77
N PHE A 64 7.75 -12.96 2.16
CA PHE A 64 7.35 -11.64 2.66
C PHE A 64 6.87 -10.77 1.50
N ALA A 65 6.10 -9.72 1.85
CA ALA A 65 5.54 -8.77 0.93
C ALA A 65 6.15 -7.37 1.14
N LEU A 66 6.25 -6.61 0.05
CA LEU A 66 6.50 -5.17 0.10
C LEU A 66 5.27 -4.42 -0.43
N ASN A 67 4.95 -3.29 0.18
CA ASN A 67 3.76 -2.50 -0.17
C ASN A 67 4.14 -1.11 -0.69
N LEU A 68 3.59 -0.76 -1.85
CA LEU A 68 3.79 0.50 -2.55
C LEU A 68 2.47 1.26 -2.66
N TRP A 69 2.58 2.58 -2.66
CA TRP A 69 1.45 3.47 -2.92
C TRP A 69 1.57 3.91 -4.36
N LEU A 70 0.54 3.64 -5.17
CA LEU A 70 0.51 4.20 -6.51
C LEU A 70 0.37 5.73 -6.42
N PRO A 71 0.98 6.50 -7.33
CA PRO A 71 0.78 7.94 -7.39
C PRO A 71 -0.72 8.24 -7.56
N PHE A 72 -1.36 8.59 -6.46
CA PHE A 72 -2.80 8.78 -6.43
C PHE A 72 -3.14 10.15 -6.98
N GLN A 73 -4.01 10.19 -7.99
CA GLN A 73 -4.72 11.39 -8.39
C GLN A 73 -6.15 11.23 -7.91
N ALA A 74 -6.60 12.04 -6.95
CA ALA A 74 -7.98 11.97 -6.52
C ALA A 74 -8.90 12.23 -7.73
N PRO A 75 -10.02 11.50 -7.89
CA PRO A 75 -10.88 11.64 -9.07
C PRO A 75 -11.37 13.08 -9.34
N GLU A 76 -11.45 13.93 -8.31
CA GLU A 76 -11.81 15.34 -8.41
C GLU A 76 -10.61 16.28 -8.51
N GLU A 77 -9.40 15.82 -8.17
CA GLU A 77 -8.15 16.57 -8.33
C GLU A 77 -7.58 16.34 -9.72
N HIS A 78 -8.12 17.06 -10.70
CA HIS A 78 -7.40 17.40 -11.94
C HIS A 78 -6.24 18.38 -11.69
N ALA A 79 -5.66 18.34 -10.49
CA ALA A 79 -4.53 19.14 -10.10
C ALA A 79 -3.27 18.47 -10.63
N PRO A 80 -2.46 19.14 -11.45
CA PRO A 80 -1.15 18.62 -11.78
C PRO A 80 -0.30 18.55 -10.48
N ALA A 81 0.65 17.61 -10.44
CA ALA A 81 1.42 17.19 -9.26
C ALA A 81 2.30 18.30 -8.62
N ASP A 82 2.27 19.50 -9.19
CA ASP A 82 3.00 20.72 -8.87
C ASP A 82 2.20 21.70 -7.98
N ARG A 83 1.07 21.28 -7.39
CA ARG A 83 0.18 22.18 -6.63
C ARG A 83 0.65 22.61 -5.25
N PHE A 84 1.56 21.89 -4.57
CA PHE A 84 2.08 22.38 -3.30
C PHE A 84 3.07 23.51 -3.57
N ASP A 85 2.54 24.70 -3.81
CA ASP A 85 3.30 25.91 -4.08
C ASP A 85 3.58 26.69 -2.78
N ARG A 86 4.41 27.72 -2.91
CA ARG A 86 4.77 28.56 -1.77
C ARG A 86 3.54 29.19 -1.10
N ALA A 87 2.51 29.54 -1.87
CA ALA A 87 1.31 30.18 -1.33
C ALA A 87 0.44 29.19 -0.55
N GLU A 88 0.34 27.92 -0.98
CA GLU A 88 -0.30 26.86 -0.24
C GLU A 88 0.45 26.52 1.05
N PHE A 89 1.78 26.42 0.98
CA PHE A 89 2.62 26.28 2.16
C PHE A 89 2.40 27.42 3.16
N ASP A 90 2.49 28.68 2.72
CA ASP A 90 2.30 29.83 3.61
C ASP A 90 0.88 29.83 4.24
N ARG A 91 -0.16 29.45 3.49
CA ARG A 91 -1.52 29.28 4.02
C ARG A 91 -1.60 28.18 5.08
N ALA A 92 -0.97 27.03 4.84
CA ALA A 92 -0.95 25.92 5.78
C ALA A 92 -0.20 26.29 7.08
N ILE A 93 0.97 26.93 6.96
CA ILE A 93 1.73 27.41 8.13
C ILE A 93 0.96 28.46 8.91
N ALA A 94 0.30 29.42 8.24
CA ALA A 94 -0.52 30.41 8.90
C ALA A 94 -1.71 29.78 9.65
N GLY A 95 -2.37 28.78 9.05
CA GLY A 95 -3.48 28.05 9.68
C GLY A 95 -3.05 27.24 10.90
N LEU A 96 -1.80 26.77 10.94
CA LEU A 96 -1.23 25.97 12.02
C LEU A 96 -0.40 26.78 13.04
N ALA A 97 -0.26 28.10 12.84
CA ALA A 97 0.61 28.96 13.65
C ALA A 97 0.33 28.87 15.16
N GLY A 98 -0.95 28.76 15.55
CA GLY A 98 -1.34 28.58 16.95
C GLY A 98 -0.81 27.27 17.55
N LEU A 99 -0.83 26.18 16.78
CA LEU A 99 -0.33 24.88 17.23
C LEU A 99 1.19 24.87 17.35
N PHE A 100 1.90 25.53 16.43
CA PHE A 100 3.36 25.72 16.54
C PHE A 100 3.72 26.49 17.81
N ALA A 101 3.02 27.59 18.08
CA ALA A 101 3.25 28.41 19.26
C ALA A 101 2.94 27.64 20.57
N GLU A 102 1.83 26.88 20.61
CA GLU A 102 1.46 26.07 21.76
C GLU A 102 2.47 24.94 22.02
N ALA A 103 2.93 24.27 20.97
CA ALA A 103 3.94 23.21 21.08
C ALA A 103 5.36 23.75 21.37
N GLY A 104 5.58 25.07 21.24
CA GLY A 104 6.90 25.68 21.40
C GLY A 104 7.90 25.23 20.32
N VAL A 105 7.41 24.90 19.13
CA VAL A 105 8.22 24.44 18.00
C VAL A 105 8.16 25.44 16.86
N GLU A 106 9.31 25.71 16.24
CA GLU A 106 9.38 26.56 15.06
C GLU A 106 8.68 25.89 13.86
N PRO A 107 7.94 26.65 13.04
CA PRO A 107 7.39 26.13 11.79
C PRO A 107 8.49 25.61 10.86
N PRO A 108 8.21 24.61 10.01
CA PRO A 108 9.16 24.15 9.01
C PRO A 108 9.50 25.27 8.01
N GLU A 109 10.64 25.13 7.34
CA GLU A 109 11.07 26.05 6.29
C GLU A 109 10.64 25.56 4.90
N TRP A 110 10.50 26.52 3.97
CA TRP A 110 10.30 26.24 2.56
C TRP A 110 11.64 26.17 1.80
N PRO A 111 11.84 25.23 0.87
CA PRO A 111 10.92 24.17 0.45
C PRO A 111 10.96 22.96 1.38
N VAL A 112 9.82 22.27 1.49
CA VAL A 112 9.77 20.96 2.16
C VAL A 112 10.44 19.92 1.26
N ALA A 113 11.21 19.01 1.86
CA ALA A 113 11.84 17.93 1.11
C ALA A 113 10.77 17.08 0.37
N PRO A 114 10.97 16.79 -0.93
CA PRO A 114 10.03 15.96 -1.67
C PRO A 114 10.08 14.52 -1.15
N LEU A 115 8.98 13.80 -1.35
CA LEU A 115 8.99 12.35 -1.19
C LEU A 115 9.86 11.71 -2.28
N PRO A 116 10.42 10.52 -2.03
CA PRO A 116 11.11 9.74 -3.06
C PRO A 116 10.22 9.49 -4.28
N ASP A 117 10.84 9.39 -5.45
CA ASP A 117 10.15 9.12 -6.70
C ASP A 117 9.55 7.70 -6.72
N PHE A 118 8.31 7.56 -7.20
CA PHE A 118 7.64 6.27 -7.24
C PHE A 118 8.37 5.25 -8.14
N GLY A 119 8.93 5.69 -9.27
CA GLY A 119 9.71 4.84 -10.17
C GLY A 119 10.95 4.28 -9.47
N GLU A 120 11.68 5.11 -8.74
CA GLU A 120 12.81 4.67 -7.90
C GLU A 120 12.37 3.60 -6.89
N GLN A 121 11.24 3.81 -6.21
CA GLN A 121 10.72 2.86 -5.24
C GLN A 121 10.31 1.53 -5.88
N LEU A 122 9.63 1.60 -7.03
CA LEU A 122 9.16 0.44 -7.76
C LEU A 122 10.34 -0.40 -8.27
N GLU A 123 11.34 0.24 -8.89
CA GLU A 123 12.54 -0.43 -9.38
C GLU A 123 13.26 -1.18 -8.24
N ALA A 124 13.45 -0.52 -7.09
CA ALA A 124 14.08 -1.13 -5.93
C ALA A 124 13.25 -2.30 -5.35
N ALA A 125 11.92 -2.16 -5.31
CA ALA A 125 11.04 -3.21 -4.80
C ALA A 125 11.00 -4.44 -5.73
N LEU A 126 11.01 -4.24 -7.06
CA LEU A 126 11.10 -5.31 -8.05
C LEU A 126 12.46 -6.00 -8.00
N ALA A 127 13.55 -5.24 -7.88
CA ALA A 127 14.91 -5.78 -7.74
C ALA A 127 15.11 -6.55 -6.44
N ALA A 128 14.35 -6.23 -5.38
CA ALA A 128 14.37 -6.96 -4.12
C ALA A 128 13.70 -8.34 -4.18
N GLU A 129 12.93 -8.63 -5.24
CA GLU A 129 12.24 -9.91 -5.49
C GLU A 129 11.50 -10.48 -4.26
N PRO A 130 10.63 -9.71 -3.59
CA PRO A 130 9.79 -10.26 -2.52
C PRO A 130 8.82 -11.32 -3.09
N ALA A 131 8.19 -12.11 -2.22
CA ALA A 131 7.16 -13.04 -2.69
C ALA A 131 5.93 -12.30 -3.26
N VAL A 132 5.66 -11.10 -2.73
CA VAL A 132 4.52 -10.27 -3.11
C VAL A 132 4.89 -8.80 -3.20
N LEU A 133 4.42 -8.13 -4.25
CA LEU A 133 4.22 -6.69 -4.26
C LEU A 133 2.73 -6.39 -4.06
N SER A 134 2.43 -5.53 -3.10
CA SER A 134 1.05 -5.08 -2.86
C SER A 134 0.91 -3.59 -3.13
N PHE A 135 -0.24 -3.19 -3.66
CA PHE A 135 -0.52 -1.83 -4.07
C PHE A 135 -1.81 -1.31 -3.44
N ILE A 136 -1.81 -0.01 -3.16
CA ILE A 136 -3.01 0.76 -2.78
C ILE A 136 -3.18 1.97 -3.70
N PHE A 137 -4.36 2.59 -3.66
CA PHE A 137 -4.73 3.81 -4.41
C PHE A 137 -4.82 3.65 -5.94
N GLY A 138 -4.99 2.44 -6.45
CA GLY A 138 -5.20 2.27 -7.88
C GLY A 138 -5.00 0.85 -8.36
N VAL A 139 -5.12 0.72 -9.69
CA VAL A 139 -4.70 -0.47 -10.43
C VAL A 139 -3.26 -0.25 -10.91
N PRO A 140 -2.31 -1.13 -10.57
CA PRO A 140 -0.95 -1.02 -11.09
C PRO A 140 -0.97 -1.12 -12.63
N PRO A 141 -0.13 -0.36 -13.35
CA PRO A 141 -0.05 -0.48 -14.81
C PRO A 141 0.29 -1.91 -15.26
N ALA A 142 -0.20 -2.31 -16.43
CA ALA A 142 -0.04 -3.68 -16.92
C ALA A 142 1.43 -4.09 -17.04
N GLU A 143 2.30 -3.17 -17.49
CA GLU A 143 3.74 -3.38 -17.58
C GLU A 143 4.39 -3.66 -16.22
N VAL A 144 3.86 -3.09 -15.13
CA VAL A 144 4.35 -3.33 -13.76
C VAL A 144 3.94 -4.72 -13.29
N VAL A 145 2.70 -5.12 -13.60
CA VAL A 145 2.19 -6.45 -13.28
C VAL A 145 2.98 -7.53 -14.05
N GLU A 146 3.20 -7.31 -15.33
CA GLU A 146 3.97 -8.20 -16.20
C GLU A 146 5.43 -8.35 -15.74
N ASP A 147 6.11 -7.25 -15.37
CA ASP A 147 7.49 -7.32 -14.86
C ASP A 147 7.54 -8.09 -13.53
N ALA A 148 6.61 -7.82 -12.60
CA ALA A 148 6.51 -8.56 -11.35
C ALA A 148 6.32 -10.07 -11.59
N HIS A 149 5.38 -10.44 -12.46
CA HIS A 149 5.12 -11.84 -12.82
C HIS A 149 6.32 -12.51 -13.49
N SER A 150 7.06 -11.80 -14.35
CA SER A 150 8.26 -12.32 -15.01
C SER A 150 9.37 -12.72 -14.03
N ARG A 151 9.37 -12.09 -12.84
CA ARG A 151 10.28 -12.35 -11.71
C ARG A 151 9.70 -13.36 -10.70
N GLY A 152 8.51 -13.89 -10.95
CA GLY A 152 7.81 -14.78 -10.02
C GLY A 152 7.22 -14.10 -8.79
N ILE A 153 7.09 -12.77 -8.82
CA ILE A 153 6.49 -11.98 -7.75
C ILE A 153 4.98 -11.91 -7.95
N ARG A 154 4.19 -12.19 -6.91
CA ARG A 154 2.73 -12.03 -6.96
C ARG A 154 2.32 -10.59 -6.72
N VAL A 155 1.24 -10.15 -7.35
CA VAL A 155 0.70 -8.80 -7.24
C VAL A 155 -0.61 -8.83 -6.47
N ILE A 156 -0.72 -8.00 -5.44
CA ILE A 156 -1.95 -7.86 -4.65
C ILE A 156 -2.45 -6.42 -4.71
N GLY A 157 -3.72 -6.22 -5.08
CA GLY A 157 -4.37 -4.92 -5.06
C GLY A 157 -5.28 -4.74 -3.84
N THR A 158 -5.59 -3.51 -3.46
CA THR A 158 -6.55 -3.21 -2.38
C THR A 158 -7.78 -2.49 -2.93
N ALA A 159 -8.96 -3.03 -2.63
CA ALA A 159 -10.25 -2.46 -3.00
C ALA A 159 -11.07 -2.08 -1.77
N THR A 160 -11.83 -1.00 -1.92
CA THR A 160 -12.79 -0.48 -0.93
C THR A 160 -14.24 -0.64 -1.39
N THR A 161 -14.43 -0.99 -2.66
CA THR A 161 -15.73 -1.21 -3.30
C THR A 161 -15.66 -2.36 -4.31
N VAL A 162 -16.82 -2.91 -4.70
CA VAL A 162 -16.89 -3.98 -5.72
C VAL A 162 -16.38 -3.53 -7.11
N PRO A 163 -16.70 -2.32 -7.61
CA PRO A 163 -16.12 -1.84 -8.86
C PRO A 163 -14.59 -1.79 -8.86
N GLU A 164 -13.98 -1.39 -7.74
CA GLU A 164 -12.51 -1.38 -7.60
C GLU A 164 -11.92 -2.77 -7.64
N ALA A 165 -12.56 -3.74 -6.95
CA ALA A 165 -12.11 -5.13 -6.99
C ALA A 165 -12.11 -5.69 -8.42
N ARG A 166 -13.18 -5.43 -9.19
CA ARG A 166 -13.23 -5.82 -10.61
C ARG A 166 -12.17 -5.11 -11.45
N ALA A 167 -11.91 -3.84 -11.20
CA ALA A 167 -10.88 -3.10 -11.92
C ALA A 167 -9.48 -3.68 -11.65
N LEU A 168 -9.19 -4.07 -10.40
CA LEU A 168 -7.94 -4.74 -10.03
C LEU A 168 -7.80 -6.10 -10.70
N GLU A 169 -8.86 -6.91 -10.72
CA GLU A 169 -8.85 -8.22 -11.39
C GLU A 169 -8.60 -8.08 -12.90
N VAL A 170 -9.29 -7.13 -13.56
CA VAL A 170 -9.03 -6.81 -14.97
C VAL A 170 -7.59 -6.33 -15.18
N GLY A 171 -7.03 -5.63 -14.20
CA GLY A 171 -5.62 -5.21 -14.17
C GLY A 171 -4.61 -6.35 -13.95
N GLY A 172 -5.07 -7.59 -13.72
CA GLY A 172 -4.22 -8.76 -13.64
C GLY A 172 -3.59 -9.02 -12.28
N VAL A 173 -4.10 -8.42 -11.20
CA VAL A 173 -3.61 -8.76 -9.84
C VAL A 173 -3.93 -10.22 -9.50
N ASP A 174 -3.07 -10.85 -8.71
CA ASP A 174 -3.23 -12.25 -8.31
C ASP A 174 -4.19 -12.45 -7.12
N ALA A 175 -4.41 -11.42 -6.31
CA ALA A 175 -5.37 -11.41 -5.20
C ALA A 175 -5.79 -9.99 -4.83
N ILE A 176 -6.92 -9.87 -4.12
CA ILE A 176 -7.51 -8.58 -3.75
C ILE A 176 -7.70 -8.50 -2.24
N VAL A 177 -7.19 -7.44 -1.61
CA VAL A 177 -7.55 -7.05 -0.25
C VAL A 177 -8.87 -6.29 -0.31
N ALA A 178 -9.94 -6.88 0.22
CA ALA A 178 -11.22 -6.21 0.44
C ALA A 178 -11.17 -5.50 1.79
N SER A 179 -10.89 -4.19 1.76
CA SER A 179 -10.75 -3.34 2.95
C SER A 179 -12.10 -2.74 3.34
N GLY A 180 -12.70 -3.21 4.43
CA GLY A 180 -13.92 -2.63 5.01
C GLY A 180 -13.67 -1.25 5.62
N MET A 181 -14.72 -0.45 5.82
CA MET A 181 -14.61 0.88 6.43
C MET A 181 -14.03 0.88 7.85
N GLU A 182 -14.06 -0.27 8.52
CA GLU A 182 -13.49 -0.52 9.84
C GLU A 182 -11.95 -0.58 9.83
N ALA A 183 -11.33 -0.61 8.64
CA ALA A 183 -9.89 -0.56 8.49
C ALA A 183 -9.31 0.77 8.98
N ALA A 184 -8.23 0.68 9.76
CA ALA A 184 -7.48 1.84 10.20
C ALA A 184 -6.53 2.36 9.10
N GLY A 185 -6.04 3.59 9.28
CA GLY A 185 -5.14 4.23 8.34
C GLY A 185 -5.89 4.92 7.19
N HIS A 186 -5.23 5.01 6.03
CA HIS A 186 -5.81 5.66 4.86
C HIS A 186 -6.92 4.81 4.28
N ARG A 187 -7.96 5.45 3.72
CA ARG A 187 -8.94 4.77 2.87
C ARG A 187 -8.38 4.69 1.46
N PRO A 188 -8.02 3.52 0.93
CA PRO A 188 -7.29 3.41 -0.33
C PRO A 188 -8.20 3.45 -1.58
N SER A 189 -9.38 4.06 -1.47
CA SER A 189 -10.35 4.16 -2.57
C SER A 189 -9.76 4.94 -3.74
N PHE A 190 -10.05 4.51 -4.96
CA PHE A 190 -9.46 5.08 -6.16
C PHE A 190 -10.40 5.25 -7.35
N LEU A 191 -11.60 4.67 -7.34
CA LEU A 191 -12.62 4.96 -8.38
C LEU A 191 -13.61 6.05 -7.95
N SER A 192 -13.75 6.25 -6.64
CA SER A 192 -14.62 7.25 -6.02
C SER A 192 -13.89 7.89 -4.84
N THR A 193 -14.45 8.98 -4.30
CA THR A 193 -13.89 9.60 -3.10
C THR A 193 -13.93 8.64 -1.89
N PRO A 194 -13.04 8.82 -0.90
CA PRO A 194 -13.06 8.06 0.35
C PRO A 194 -14.43 8.03 1.03
N GLU A 195 -15.13 9.17 1.07
CA GLU A 195 -16.43 9.34 1.73
C GLU A 195 -17.54 8.52 1.05
N ALA A 196 -17.45 8.36 -0.27
CA ALA A 196 -18.36 7.53 -1.05
C ALA A 196 -18.03 6.03 -0.98
N SER A 197 -16.88 5.67 -0.41
CA SER A 197 -16.31 4.32 -0.42
C SER A 197 -16.25 3.68 0.97
N LEU A 198 -17.23 4.01 1.81
CA LEU A 198 -17.33 3.63 3.23
C LEU A 198 -18.20 2.37 3.45
N VAL A 199 -18.03 1.34 2.63
CA VAL A 199 -18.75 0.06 2.81
C VAL A 199 -18.11 -0.74 3.96
N GLY A 200 -18.91 -1.14 4.95
CA GLY A 200 -18.44 -2.00 6.05
C GLY A 200 -18.02 -3.40 5.58
N GLY A 201 -16.98 -3.96 6.21
CA GLY A 201 -16.33 -5.21 5.81
C GLY A 201 -17.30 -6.39 5.74
N LEU A 202 -18.24 -6.47 6.69
CA LEU A 202 -19.26 -7.53 6.71
C LEU A 202 -20.10 -7.57 5.43
N SER A 203 -20.33 -6.41 4.81
CA SER A 203 -21.06 -6.29 3.54
C SER A 203 -20.13 -6.35 2.34
N LEU A 204 -18.96 -5.71 2.41
CA LEU A 204 -18.03 -5.59 1.29
C LEU A 204 -17.41 -6.94 0.90
N ILE A 205 -16.86 -7.67 1.88
CA ILE A 205 -16.10 -8.90 1.65
C ILE A 205 -16.89 -9.94 0.84
N PRO A 206 -18.11 -10.36 1.24
CA PRO A 206 -18.87 -11.34 0.45
C PRO A 206 -19.22 -10.84 -0.94
N GLN A 207 -19.55 -9.56 -1.10
CA GLN A 207 -19.85 -8.99 -2.43
C GLN A 207 -18.63 -8.97 -3.35
N VAL A 208 -17.43 -8.74 -2.80
CA VAL A 208 -16.18 -8.84 -3.57
C VAL A 208 -15.93 -10.30 -3.95
N VAL A 209 -16.06 -11.24 -3.01
CA VAL A 209 -15.92 -12.69 -3.28
C VAL A 209 -16.86 -13.16 -4.40
N ASP A 210 -18.10 -12.68 -4.44
CA ASP A 210 -19.06 -13.03 -5.48
C ASP A 210 -18.75 -12.38 -6.85
N ALA A 211 -17.89 -11.36 -6.88
CA ALA A 211 -17.69 -10.49 -8.03
C ALA A 211 -16.37 -10.70 -8.78
N VAL A 212 -15.43 -11.46 -8.21
CA VAL A 212 -14.10 -11.75 -8.76
C VAL A 212 -13.77 -13.23 -8.60
N ASP A 213 -12.90 -13.76 -9.45
CA ASP A 213 -12.40 -15.14 -9.45
C ASP A 213 -11.09 -15.29 -8.65
N VAL A 214 -10.33 -14.20 -8.48
CA VAL A 214 -9.08 -14.20 -7.70
C VAL A 214 -9.33 -14.28 -6.18
N PRO A 215 -8.39 -14.81 -5.38
CA PRO A 215 -8.53 -14.87 -3.93
C PRO A 215 -8.76 -13.50 -3.29
N VAL A 216 -9.66 -13.46 -2.29
CA VAL A 216 -9.99 -12.25 -1.53
C VAL A 216 -9.43 -12.34 -0.12
N ILE A 217 -8.73 -11.30 0.31
CA ILE A 217 -8.17 -11.12 1.66
C ILE A 217 -9.05 -10.12 2.38
N ALA A 218 -9.66 -10.53 3.49
CA ALA A 218 -10.45 -9.64 4.34
C ALA A 218 -9.55 -8.69 5.14
N ALA A 219 -9.85 -7.40 5.14
CA ALA A 219 -9.19 -6.41 5.98
C ALA A 219 -10.18 -5.42 6.61
N GLY A 220 -9.87 -4.97 7.82
CA GLY A 220 -10.68 -4.02 8.60
C GLY A 220 -11.46 -4.71 9.72
N GLY A 221 -11.19 -4.30 10.96
CA GLY A 221 -11.81 -4.88 12.16
C GLY A 221 -11.36 -6.30 12.52
N ILE A 222 -10.22 -6.76 12.02
CA ILE A 222 -9.62 -8.09 12.25
C ILE A 222 -8.22 -7.94 12.82
#